data_AF-A0A9D5V9S7-F1
#
_entry.id   AF-A0A9D5V9S7-F1
#
_cell.length_a   1.000
_cell.length_b   1.000
_cell.length_c   1.000
_cell.angle_alpha   90.00
_cell.angle_beta   90.00
_cell.angle_gamma   90.00
#
_symmetry.space_group_name_H-M   'P 1'
#
loop_
_entity.id
_entity.type
_entity.pdbx_description
1 polymer ?
#
loop_
_entity_poly.entity_id
_entity_poly.type
_entity_poly.pdbx_seq_one_letter_code
_entity_poly.pdbx_strand_id
1 'polypeptide(L)'
;MLKKLVIAFGVLIVAVVVGVYYLLQNVGGIVETVIEDQGTKATQVPVELAGVDVDLGNFAAGLRGLTVGNPAGFKTERALSLGEISVKIGQDMNPNLIIIDEVMVRAPEVTYEIGSGGSNIDAIQKNVENYVKAMTGPAQGGGSSAPSSGDAAGGGEQGPKVMIRDFYIKDGKVNVSASLFQ
;
A
#
# COMPACT_ATOMS: atom_id res chain seq x y z
N MET A 1 -47.17 -8.11 19.77
CA MET A 1 -45.77 -8.58 19.76
C MET A 1 -45.16 -8.49 18.35
N LEU A 2 -45.73 -9.17 17.34
CA LEU A 2 -45.19 -9.23 15.96
C LEU A 2 -45.01 -7.86 15.28
N LYS A 3 -45.98 -6.93 15.41
CA LYS A 3 -45.87 -5.58 14.83
C LYS A 3 -44.65 -4.78 15.34
N LYS A 4 -44.28 -4.94 16.61
CA LYS A 4 -43.11 -4.25 17.20
C LYS A 4 -41.78 -4.88 16.73
N LEU A 5 -41.77 -6.21 16.55
CA LEU A 5 -40.63 -6.95 15.99
C LEU A 5 -40.38 -6.58 14.52
N VAL A 6 -41.43 -6.47 13.70
CA VAL A 6 -41.31 -6.04 12.30
C VAL A 6 -40.77 -4.61 12.20
N ILE A 7 -41.23 -3.70 13.06
CA ILE A 7 -40.72 -2.31 13.11
C ILE A 7 -39.25 -2.30 13.55
N ALA A 8 -38.90 -3.02 14.63
CA ALA A 8 -37.53 -3.10 15.10
C ALA A 8 -36.57 -3.68 14.04
N PHE A 9 -36.99 -4.72 13.34
CA PHE A 9 -36.23 -5.32 12.24
C PHE A 9 -36.10 -4.36 11.04
N GLY A 10 -37.17 -3.64 10.70
CA GLY A 10 -37.13 -2.60 9.67
C GLY A 10 -36.14 -1.48 10.00
N VAL A 11 -36.13 -1.01 11.24
CA VAL A 11 -35.17 0.01 11.72
C VAL A 11 -33.73 -0.52 11.66
N LEU A 12 -33.50 -1.78 12.03
CA LEU A 12 -32.18 -2.39 11.94
C LEU A 12 -31.68 -2.45 10.50
N ILE A 13 -32.53 -2.87 9.54
CA ILE A 13 -32.17 -2.89 8.12
C ILE A 13 -31.81 -1.48 7.63
N VAL A 14 -32.63 -0.48 7.97
CA VAL A 14 -32.36 0.90 7.58
C VAL A 14 -31.03 1.39 8.17
N ALA A 15 -30.76 1.09 9.45
CA ALA A 15 -29.50 1.44 10.08
C ALA A 15 -28.28 0.79 9.39
N VAL A 16 -28.39 -0.48 9.00
CA VAL A 16 -27.34 -1.19 8.26
C VAL A 16 -27.13 -0.56 6.88
N VAL A 17 -28.21 -0.28 6.14
CA VAL A 17 -28.13 0.35 4.80
C VAL A 17 -27.48 1.74 4.89
N VAL A 18 -27.88 2.55 5.86
CA VAL A 18 -27.29 3.88 6.10
C VAL A 18 -25.82 3.75 6.49
N GLY A 19 -25.47 2.78 7.34
CA GLY A 19 -24.08 2.50 7.73
C GLY A 19 -23.21 2.08 6.54
N VAL A 20 -23.67 1.13 5.73
CA VAL A 20 -22.97 0.69 4.52
C VAL A 20 -22.82 1.85 3.54
N TYR A 21 -23.87 2.63 3.32
CA TYR A 21 -23.81 3.81 2.44
C TYR A 21 -22.79 4.83 2.94
N TYR A 22 -22.73 5.10 4.25
CA TYR A 22 -21.74 5.99 4.84
C TYR A 22 -20.31 5.46 4.66
N LEU A 23 -20.08 4.16 4.84
CA LEU A 23 -18.77 3.55 4.61
C LEU A 23 -18.35 3.68 3.15
N LEU A 24 -19.24 3.37 2.20
CA LEU A 24 -18.96 3.46 0.76
C LEU A 24 -18.58 4.88 0.34
N GLN A 25 -19.18 5.91 0.94
CA GLN A 25 -18.86 7.31 0.64
C GLN A 25 -17.51 7.77 1.24
N ASN A 26 -16.98 7.07 2.25
CA ASN A 26 -15.78 7.48 2.98
C ASN A 26 -14.59 6.51 2.78
N VAL A 27 -14.67 5.55 1.86
CA VAL A 27 -13.60 4.57 1.61
C VAL A 27 -12.27 5.27 1.32
N GLY A 28 -12.29 6.32 0.49
CA GLY A 28 -11.09 7.07 0.13
C GLY A 28 -10.34 7.62 1.36
N GLY A 29 -11.03 8.34 2.24
CA GLY A 29 -10.43 8.92 3.44
C GLY A 29 -9.94 7.87 4.46
N ILE A 30 -10.62 6.71 4.55
CA ILE A 30 -10.15 5.60 5.39
C ILE A 30 -8.84 5.03 4.82
N VAL A 31 -8.78 4.78 3.51
CA VAL A 31 -7.60 4.25 2.83
C VAL A 31 -6.43 5.23 2.95
N GLU A 32 -6.68 6.54 2.76
CA GLU A 32 -5.71 7.62 2.94
C GLU A 32 -5.09 7.56 4.34
N THR A 33 -5.94 7.59 5.37
CA THR A 33 -5.51 7.53 6.78
C THR A 33 -4.65 6.31 7.08
N VAL A 34 -5.04 5.13 6.57
CA VAL A 34 -4.30 3.88 6.79
C VAL A 34 -2.94 3.92 6.10
N ILE A 35 -2.88 4.43 4.86
CA ILE A 35 -1.62 4.58 4.11
C ILE A 35 -0.67 5.53 4.84
N GLU A 36 -1.15 6.68 5.27
CA GLU A 36 -0.33 7.67 5.98
C GLU A 36 0.17 7.11 7.33
N ASP A 37 -0.71 6.52 8.13
CA ASP A 37 -0.37 5.99 9.45
C ASP A 37 0.59 4.79 9.35
N GLN A 38 0.27 3.78 8.55
CA GLN A 38 1.10 2.58 8.43
C GLN A 38 2.37 2.87 7.63
N GLY A 39 2.29 3.70 6.60
CA GLY A 39 3.45 4.17 5.84
C GLY A 39 4.43 4.94 6.72
N THR A 40 3.94 5.84 7.56
CA THR A 40 4.77 6.59 8.52
C THR A 40 5.40 5.66 9.55
N LYS A 41 4.65 4.70 10.08
CA LYS A 41 5.19 3.69 11.03
C LYS A 41 6.26 2.81 10.38
N ALA A 42 6.04 2.38 9.14
CA ALA A 42 6.95 1.51 8.42
C ALA A 42 8.25 2.21 8.01
N THR A 43 8.13 3.44 7.49
CA THR A 43 9.28 4.20 6.97
C THR A 43 9.98 5.04 8.05
N GLN A 44 9.33 5.26 9.19
CA GLN A 44 9.72 6.17 10.28
C GLN A 44 9.96 7.62 9.85
N VAL A 45 9.31 8.03 8.76
CA VAL A 45 9.30 9.40 8.24
C VAL A 45 7.87 9.74 7.82
N PRO A 46 7.49 11.03 7.72
CA PRO A 46 6.16 11.40 7.26
C PRO A 46 5.83 10.77 5.91
N VAL A 47 4.69 10.09 5.84
CA VAL A 47 4.06 9.64 4.60
C VAL A 47 2.75 10.36 4.48
N GLU A 48 2.56 11.08 3.37
CA GLU A 48 1.37 11.88 3.10
C GLU A 48 0.80 11.52 1.75
N LEU A 49 -0.51 11.66 1.60
CA LEU A 49 -1.21 11.39 0.34
C LEU A 49 -2.19 12.53 0.04
N ALA A 50 -2.21 13.01 -1.21
CA ALA A 50 -3.10 14.10 -1.60
C ALA A 50 -4.55 13.64 -1.84
N GLY A 51 -4.76 12.34 -2.07
CA GLY A 51 -6.09 11.76 -2.13
C GLY A 51 -6.13 10.34 -2.66
N VAL A 52 -7.27 9.70 -2.40
CA VAL A 52 -7.61 8.34 -2.84
C VAL A 52 -8.91 8.37 -3.63
N ASP A 53 -8.92 7.68 -4.77
CA ASP A 53 -10.10 7.41 -5.57
C ASP A 53 -10.35 5.90 -5.59
N VAL A 54 -11.59 5.46 -5.35
CA VAL A 54 -11.95 4.04 -5.35
C VAL A 54 -13.20 3.87 -6.19
N ASP A 55 -13.07 3.12 -7.28
CA ASP A 55 -14.17 2.73 -8.14
C ASP A 55 -14.45 1.24 -7.98
N LEU A 56 -15.36 0.92 -7.06
CA LEU A 56 -15.79 -0.44 -6.80
C LEU A 56 -16.50 -1.08 -8.00
N GLY A 57 -17.17 -0.28 -8.84
CA GLY A 57 -17.88 -0.79 -10.02
C GLY A 57 -16.92 -1.28 -11.09
N ASN A 58 -15.78 -0.59 -11.24
CA ASN A 58 -14.72 -0.94 -12.19
C ASN A 58 -13.56 -1.72 -11.56
N PHE A 59 -13.66 -2.12 -10.28
CA PHE A 59 -12.59 -2.79 -9.53
C PHE A 59 -11.24 -2.04 -9.63
N ALA A 60 -11.30 -0.71 -9.54
CA ALA A 60 -10.14 0.15 -9.70
C ALA A 60 -9.93 1.03 -8.46
N ALA A 61 -8.66 1.33 -8.17
CA ALA A 61 -8.29 2.28 -7.13
C ALA A 61 -7.13 3.16 -7.62
N GLY A 62 -7.15 4.42 -7.23
CA GLY A 62 -6.14 5.42 -7.56
C GLY A 62 -5.65 6.14 -6.30
N LEU A 63 -4.35 6.37 -6.22
CA LEU A 63 -3.70 7.20 -5.21
C LEU A 63 -3.01 8.36 -5.90
N ARG A 64 -3.10 9.57 -5.33
CA ARG A 64 -2.48 10.77 -5.92
C ARG A 64 -1.56 11.45 -4.92
N GLY A 65 -0.41 11.90 -5.41
CA GLY A 65 0.52 12.72 -4.65
C GLY A 65 1.04 12.05 -3.38
N LEU A 66 1.41 10.77 -3.46
CA LEU A 66 2.06 10.10 -2.33
C LEU A 66 3.44 10.71 -2.14
N THR A 67 3.77 11.13 -0.94
CA THR A 67 5.11 11.61 -0.59
C THR A 67 5.68 10.83 0.59
N VAL A 68 6.99 10.64 0.59
CA VAL A 68 7.73 10.04 1.70
C VAL A 68 8.86 11.00 2.04
N GLY A 69 8.85 11.48 3.28
CA GLY A 69 9.86 12.39 3.82
C GLY A 69 11.25 11.78 3.87
N ASN A 70 12.20 12.53 4.42
CA ASN A 70 13.57 12.07 4.61
C ASN A 70 13.86 11.71 6.08
N PRO A 71 14.64 10.64 6.34
CA PRO A 71 15.11 10.35 7.69
C PRO A 71 16.02 11.46 8.22
N ALA A 72 16.18 11.51 9.55
CA ALA A 72 17.11 12.44 10.16
C ALA A 72 18.54 12.25 9.63
N GLY A 73 19.24 13.35 9.38
CA GLY A 73 20.62 13.35 8.84
C GLY A 73 20.71 13.54 7.33
N PHE A 74 19.58 13.60 6.63
CA PHE A 74 19.50 13.93 5.20
C PHE A 74 18.90 15.33 5.01
N LYS A 75 19.33 16.05 3.97
CA LYS A 75 19.07 17.49 3.75
C LYS A 75 18.09 17.76 2.60
N THR A 76 17.84 16.77 1.74
CA THR A 76 16.87 16.90 0.64
C THR A 76 15.45 16.95 1.18
N GLU A 77 14.54 17.56 0.41
CA GLU A 77 13.17 17.82 0.86
C GLU A 77 12.39 16.52 1.17
N ARG A 78 12.51 15.52 0.28
CA ARG A 78 11.80 14.24 0.39
C ARG A 78 12.57 13.12 -0.29
N ALA A 79 12.40 11.89 0.17
CA ALA A 79 13.05 10.70 -0.39
C ALA A 79 12.31 10.18 -1.63
N LEU A 80 10.98 10.24 -1.62
CA LEU A 80 10.12 9.72 -2.69
C LEU A 80 8.91 10.63 -2.87
N SER A 81 8.49 10.82 -4.12
CA SER A 81 7.15 11.29 -4.47
C SER A 81 6.62 10.47 -5.63
N LEU A 82 5.33 10.13 -5.60
CA LEU A 82 4.62 9.45 -6.68
C LEU A 82 3.45 10.34 -7.10
N GLY A 83 3.45 10.77 -8.36
CA GLY A 83 2.37 11.61 -8.89
C GLY A 83 1.02 10.89 -8.86
N GLU A 84 0.96 9.69 -9.44
CA GLU A 84 -0.24 8.85 -9.43
C GLU A 84 0.14 7.37 -9.34
N ILE A 85 -0.63 6.61 -8.55
CA ILE A 85 -0.64 5.14 -8.59
C ILE A 85 -2.06 4.73 -8.98
N SER A 86 -2.20 3.88 -9.99
CA SER A 86 -3.49 3.28 -10.33
C SER A 86 -3.39 1.77 -10.32
N VAL A 87 -4.39 1.11 -9.75
CA VAL A 87 -4.51 -0.35 -9.65
C VAL A 87 -5.85 -0.77 -10.25
N LYS A 88 -5.85 -1.80 -11.09
CA LYS A 88 -7.06 -2.49 -11.56
C LYS A 88 -7.00 -3.95 -11.14
N ILE A 89 -8.02 -4.39 -10.42
CA ILE A 89 -8.15 -5.75 -9.91
C ILE A 89 -9.00 -6.55 -10.89
N GLY A 90 -8.52 -7.73 -11.26
CA GLY A 90 -9.25 -8.64 -12.13
C GLY A 90 -10.47 -9.24 -11.43
N GLN A 91 -11.55 -9.45 -12.18
CA GLN A 91 -12.82 -9.98 -11.67
C GLN A 91 -12.82 -11.51 -11.48
N ASP A 92 -11.65 -12.12 -11.29
CA ASP A 92 -11.56 -13.58 -11.14
C ASP A 92 -12.23 -14.01 -9.83
N MET A 93 -12.97 -15.13 -9.91
CA MET A 93 -13.73 -15.70 -8.79
C MET A 93 -12.90 -16.72 -8.01
N ASN A 94 -11.62 -16.95 -8.37
CA ASN A 94 -10.77 -17.90 -7.68
C ASN A 94 -10.39 -17.39 -6.27
N PRO A 95 -10.88 -18.02 -5.19
CA PRO A 95 -10.60 -17.55 -3.83
C PRO A 95 -9.13 -17.68 -3.41
N ASN A 96 -8.34 -18.49 -4.14
CA ASN A 96 -6.93 -18.74 -3.85
C ASN A 96 -5.96 -17.89 -4.69
N LEU A 97 -6.48 -17.04 -5.59
CA LEU A 97 -5.67 -16.23 -6.50
C LEU A 97 -6.28 -14.83 -6.68
N ILE A 98 -5.58 -13.82 -6.18
CA ILE A 98 -5.87 -12.41 -6.45
C ILE A 98 -5.13 -12.03 -7.72
N ILE A 99 -5.87 -11.67 -8.77
CA ILE A 99 -5.30 -11.15 -10.01
C ILE A 99 -5.40 -9.62 -10.01
N ILE A 100 -4.27 -8.97 -10.19
CA ILE A 100 -4.18 -7.53 -10.45
C ILE A 100 -3.88 -7.40 -11.93
N ASP A 101 -4.84 -6.90 -12.69
CA ASP A 101 -4.69 -6.75 -14.15
C ASP A 101 -3.65 -5.69 -14.47
N GLU A 102 -3.66 -4.57 -13.74
CA GLU A 102 -2.72 -3.47 -13.99
C GLU A 102 -2.33 -2.77 -12.69
N VAL A 103 -1.04 -2.50 -12.56
CA VAL A 103 -0.50 -1.49 -11.64
C VAL A 103 0.29 -0.49 -12.46
N MET A 104 -0.02 0.79 -12.34
CA MET A 104 0.73 1.85 -13.00
C MET A 104 1.16 2.90 -11.98
N VAL A 105 2.45 3.21 -11.98
CA VAL A 105 3.06 4.30 -11.22
C VAL A 105 3.50 5.37 -12.20
N ARG A 106 2.93 6.57 -12.08
CA ARG A 106 3.24 7.70 -12.94
C ARG A 106 3.98 8.78 -12.18
N ALA A 107 4.97 9.36 -12.85
CA ALA A 107 5.82 10.42 -12.34
C ALA A 107 6.42 10.10 -10.95
N PRO A 108 7.04 8.91 -10.74
CA PRO A 108 7.83 8.71 -9.55
C PRO A 108 9.05 9.62 -9.59
N GLU A 109 9.30 10.32 -8.49
CA GLU A 109 10.51 11.08 -8.26
C GLU A 109 11.21 10.54 -7.03
N VAL A 110 12.37 9.91 -7.24
CA VAL A 110 13.20 9.35 -6.17
C VAL A 110 14.40 10.25 -5.96
N THR A 111 14.64 10.67 -4.73
CA THR A 111 15.86 11.42 -4.37
C THR A 111 16.77 10.51 -3.57
N TYR A 112 17.88 10.10 -4.17
CA TYR A 112 18.92 9.31 -3.51
C TYR A 112 19.98 10.26 -2.93
N GLU A 113 20.01 10.40 -1.62
CA GLU A 113 20.96 11.25 -0.91
C GLU A 113 21.99 10.42 -0.17
N ILE A 114 23.28 10.70 -0.43
CA ILE A 114 24.41 10.08 0.26
C ILE A 114 24.83 10.97 1.44
N GLY A 115 24.72 10.42 2.65
CA GLY A 115 25.16 11.03 3.91
C GLY A 115 26.32 10.25 4.55
N SER A 116 26.70 10.65 5.77
CA SER A 116 27.80 10.05 6.53
C SER A 116 27.56 8.60 6.95
N GLY A 117 26.29 8.18 7.08
CA GLY A 117 25.87 6.85 7.52
C GLY A 117 25.34 5.92 6.43
N GLY A 118 25.50 6.27 5.15
CA GLY A 118 24.88 5.59 4.00
C GLY A 118 23.89 6.50 3.28
N SER A 119 22.94 5.91 2.56
CA SER A 119 21.90 6.67 1.86
C SER A 119 20.59 6.80 2.62
N ASN A 120 19.79 7.80 2.27
CA ASN A 120 18.43 7.97 2.78
C ASN A 120 17.53 6.78 2.43
N ILE A 121 17.65 6.25 1.22
CA ILE A 121 16.88 5.09 0.76
C ILE A 121 17.26 3.83 1.56
N ASP A 122 18.55 3.61 1.86
CA ASP A 122 18.97 2.48 2.70
C ASP A 122 18.44 2.60 4.13
N ALA A 123 18.39 3.82 4.68
CA ALA A 123 17.82 4.08 5.99
C ALA A 123 16.32 3.76 6.04
N ILE A 124 15.56 4.20 5.02
CA ILE A 124 14.13 3.88 4.88
C ILE A 124 13.94 2.37 4.73
N GLN A 125 14.75 1.70 3.90
CA GLN A 125 14.67 0.25 3.72
C GLN A 125 14.84 -0.51 5.04
N LYS A 126 15.84 -0.14 5.85
CA LYS A 126 16.06 -0.75 7.18
C LYS A 126 14.87 -0.54 8.11
N ASN A 127 14.24 0.63 8.08
CA ASN A 127 13.05 0.91 8.88
C ASN A 127 11.89 -0.02 8.48
N VAL A 128 11.65 -0.18 7.17
CA VAL A 128 10.61 -1.06 6.64
C VAL A 128 10.88 -2.51 7.01
N GLU A 129 12.12 -3.00 6.87
CA GLU A 129 12.50 -4.36 7.26
C GLU A 129 12.26 -4.62 8.75
N ASN A 130 12.61 -3.67 9.62
CA ASN A 130 12.39 -3.78 11.05
C ASN A 130 10.90 -3.80 11.41
N TYR A 131 10.11 -2.96 10.74
CA TYR A 131 8.67 -2.93 10.89
C TYR A 131 8.00 -4.25 10.47
N VAL A 132 8.41 -4.82 9.32
CA VAL A 132 7.92 -6.14 8.87
C VAL A 132 8.29 -7.23 9.87
N LYS A 133 9.56 -7.26 10.34
CA LYS A 133 9.99 -8.23 11.38
C LYS A 133 9.19 -8.11 12.67
N ALA A 134 8.80 -6.90 13.07
CA ALA A 134 7.96 -6.68 14.25
C ALA A 134 6.52 -7.19 14.04
N MET A 135 5.98 -7.07 12.82
CA MET A 135 4.64 -7.56 12.46
C MET A 135 4.54 -9.07 12.33
N THR A 136 5.53 -9.71 11.69
CA THR A 136 5.48 -11.14 11.35
C THR A 136 6.12 -12.04 12.40
N GLY A 137 6.66 -11.46 13.48
CA GLY A 137 7.60 -12.14 14.38
C GLY A 137 8.92 -12.43 13.67
N PRO A 138 9.93 -13.01 14.38
CA PRO A 138 11.19 -13.40 13.74
C PRO A 138 10.90 -14.46 12.67
N ALA A 139 10.88 -14.02 11.41
CA ALA A 139 10.81 -14.90 10.27
C ALA A 139 12.00 -15.87 10.34
N GLN A 140 11.71 -17.15 10.50
CA GLN A 140 12.66 -18.20 10.18
C GLN A 140 13.06 -17.99 8.71
N GLY A 141 14.34 -17.73 8.49
CA GLY A 141 14.85 -17.13 7.26
C GLY A 141 14.38 -17.80 5.98
N GLY A 142 13.88 -16.99 5.06
CA GLY A 142 13.68 -17.33 3.66
C GLY A 142 14.40 -16.29 2.81
N GLY A 143 15.73 -16.41 2.75
CA GLY A 143 16.56 -15.61 1.86
C GLY A 143 16.18 -15.84 0.39
N SER A 144 16.50 -14.84 -0.41
CA SER A 144 16.47 -14.82 -1.87
C SER A 144 16.60 -16.21 -2.51
N SER A 145 15.56 -16.65 -3.20
CA SER A 145 15.64 -17.69 -4.23
C SER A 145 14.50 -17.45 -5.21
N ALA A 146 14.88 -17.24 -6.47
CA ALA A 146 13.99 -17.18 -7.62
C ALA A 146 13.03 -18.40 -7.64
N PRO A 147 11.83 -18.28 -8.23
CA PRO A 147 10.88 -19.38 -8.23
C PRO A 147 11.40 -20.48 -9.17
N SER A 148 11.87 -21.58 -8.59
CA SER A 148 11.93 -22.85 -9.31
C SER A 148 10.52 -23.43 -9.35
N SER A 149 10.02 -23.61 -10.58
CA SER A 149 8.84 -24.39 -10.89
C SER A 149 8.89 -25.78 -10.23
N GLY A 150 7.85 -26.13 -9.49
CA GLY A 150 7.68 -27.46 -8.92
C GLY A 150 6.41 -27.53 -8.08
N ASP A 151 5.37 -28.17 -8.63
CA ASP A 151 4.17 -28.55 -7.90
C ASP A 151 4.52 -29.46 -6.73
N ALA A 152 4.17 -29.04 -5.51
CA ALA A 152 4.02 -29.94 -4.37
C ALA A 152 3.03 -29.37 -3.36
N ALA A 153 1.96 -30.13 -3.15
CA ALA A 153 0.98 -29.94 -2.09
C ALA A 153 1.66 -29.93 -0.70
N GLY A 154 1.42 -28.86 0.06
CA GLY A 154 1.84 -28.73 1.45
C GLY A 154 0.90 -27.78 2.18
N GLY A 155 -0.02 -28.35 2.96
CA GLY A 155 -1.06 -27.64 3.70
C GLY A 155 -0.55 -26.86 4.90
N GLY A 156 0.00 -25.68 4.65
CA GLY A 156 -0.29 -24.51 5.48
C GLY A 156 -1.26 -23.64 4.68
N GLU A 157 -2.24 -22.99 5.31
CA GLU A 157 -3.06 -21.98 4.63
C GLU A 157 -2.15 -20.81 4.24
N GLN A 158 -1.43 -20.98 3.13
CA GLN A 158 -0.78 -19.92 2.40
C GLN A 158 -1.91 -19.01 1.94
N GLY A 159 -1.86 -17.74 2.38
CA GLY A 159 -2.81 -16.73 1.93
C GLY A 159 -2.90 -16.68 0.40
N PRO A 160 -3.96 -16.07 -0.15
CA PRO A 160 -4.21 -16.10 -1.57
C PRO A 160 -2.97 -15.65 -2.35
N LYS A 161 -2.61 -16.40 -3.40
CA LYS A 161 -1.52 -16.02 -4.29
C LYS A 161 -1.88 -14.70 -4.96
N VAL A 162 -0.93 -13.80 -5.14
CA VAL A 162 -1.16 -12.53 -5.86
C VAL A 162 -0.39 -12.57 -7.18
N MET A 163 -1.07 -12.31 -8.29
CA MET A 163 -0.48 -12.21 -9.62
C MET A 163 -0.75 -10.82 -10.20
N ILE A 164 0.31 -10.10 -10.56
CA ILE A 164 0.21 -8.84 -11.31
C ILE A 164 0.47 -9.16 -12.78
N ARG A 165 -0.49 -8.86 -13.67
CA ARG A 165 -0.32 -9.08 -15.11
C ARG A 165 0.57 -8.00 -15.71
N ASP A 166 0.16 -6.75 -15.53
CA ASP A 166 0.88 -5.61 -16.08
C ASP A 166 1.37 -4.67 -14.97
N PHE A 167 2.66 -4.33 -15.02
CA PHE A 167 3.27 -3.33 -14.13
C PHE A 167 3.99 -2.28 -14.95
N TYR A 168 3.56 -1.02 -14.83
CA TYR A 168 4.14 0.11 -15.55
C TYR A 168 4.72 1.14 -14.59
N ILE A 169 5.90 1.64 -14.95
CA ILE A 169 6.44 2.88 -14.41
C ILE A 169 6.61 3.86 -15.57
N LYS A 170 5.99 5.04 -15.45
CA LYS A 170 6.02 6.07 -16.50
C LYS A 170 6.49 7.40 -15.95
N ASP A 171 7.20 8.16 -16.77
CA ASP A 171 7.61 9.55 -16.50
C ASP A 171 8.49 9.72 -15.25
N GLY A 172 9.28 8.70 -14.92
CA GLY A 172 10.11 8.67 -13.71
C GLY A 172 11.32 9.60 -13.74
N LYS A 173 11.68 10.11 -12.56
CA LYS A 173 12.84 10.96 -12.31
C LYS A 173 13.64 10.42 -11.13
N VAL A 174 14.96 10.52 -11.23
CA VAL A 174 15.88 10.21 -10.15
C VAL A 174 16.79 11.40 -9.93
N ASN A 175 16.80 11.89 -8.70
CA ASN A 175 17.72 12.91 -8.23
C ASN A 175 18.80 12.25 -7.39
N VAL A 176 20.04 12.75 -7.49
CA VAL A 176 21.14 12.29 -6.66
C VAL A 176 21.73 13.49 -5.93
N SER A 177 21.92 13.36 -4.62
CA SER A 177 22.54 14.38 -3.77
C SER A 177 23.64 13.74 -2.91
N ALA A 178 24.68 14.50 -2.59
CA ALA A 178 25.76 14.06 -1.71
C ALA A 178 26.04 15.15 -0.68
N SER A 179 25.53 14.93 0.53
CA SER A 179 25.67 15.85 1.66
C SER A 179 27.02 15.70 2.39
N LEU A 180 27.82 14.68 2.03
CA LEU A 180 29.16 14.41 2.55
C LEU A 180 30.16 15.57 2.34
N PHE A 181 29.88 16.48 1.41
CA PHE A 181 30.78 17.55 1.01
C PHE A 181 30.27 18.96 1.38
N GLN A 182 29.20 19.06 2.16
CA GLN A 182 28.55 20.32 2.57
C GLN A 182 28.46 20.44 4.09
#